data_AF-A0A2E0RPR4-F1
#
_entry.id   AF-A0A2E0RPR4-F1
#
_cell.length_a   1.000
_cell.length_b   1.000
_cell.length_c   1.000
_cell.angle_alpha   90.00
_cell.angle_beta   90.00
_cell.angle_gamma   90.00
#
_symmetry.space_group_name_H-M   'P 1'
#
loop_
_entity.id
_entity.type
_entity.pdbx_description
1 polymer ?
#
loop_
_entity_poly.entity_id
_entity_poly.type
_entity_poly.pdbx_seq_one_letter_code
_entity_poly.pdbx_strand_id
1 'polypeptide(L)'
;MAGRVDATEPITPALVAATSGVDRQLADVCFRSWIDAVADRCRAGYVVVFDELVIGPNEPILLEGWHATRTAALADERGLFDDDEEQWYDLHAELCGDDCDHVYERLTVAEWALVGLQLGWCGDRFVDGSRLVAQATRHLETERWLDVVRIVMAIERLLTELADAITVDGFPVLDARPRHRRIDRLRWAA
;
A
#
# COMPACT_ATOMS: atom_id res chain seq x y z
N MET A 1 21.10 -10.84 11.13
CA MET A 1 19.75 -11.34 11.43
C MET A 1 18.85 -10.13 11.55
N ALA A 2 18.05 -9.82 10.53
CA ALA A 2 17.04 -8.76 10.66
C ALA A 2 15.99 -9.28 11.66
N GLY A 3 15.90 -8.64 12.82
CA GLY A 3 14.92 -9.00 13.84
C GLY A 3 13.54 -8.82 13.26
N ARG A 4 12.80 -9.93 13.12
CA ARG A 4 11.36 -9.86 12.98
C ARG A 4 10.87 -9.23 14.29
N VAL A 5 10.30 -8.03 14.21
CA VAL A 5 9.65 -7.40 15.35
C VAL A 5 8.54 -8.36 15.78
N ASP A 6 8.61 -8.89 17.00
CA ASP A 6 7.50 -9.66 17.57
C ASP A 6 6.29 -8.72 17.57
N ALA A 7 5.31 -9.02 16.73
CA ALA A 7 4.15 -8.17 16.45
C ALA A 7 3.12 -8.15 17.59
N THR A 8 3.58 -8.31 18.84
CA THR A 8 2.74 -8.19 20.03
C THR A 8 2.63 -6.75 20.51
N GLU A 9 3.53 -5.86 20.07
CA GLU A 9 3.45 -4.44 20.39
C GLU A 9 2.71 -3.67 19.31
N PRO A 10 1.68 -2.86 19.67
CA PRO A 10 0.95 -2.05 18.71
C PRO A 10 1.85 -0.96 18.10
N ILE A 11 1.60 -0.58 16.85
CA ILE A 11 2.23 0.60 16.26
C ILE A 11 1.81 1.82 17.07
N THR A 12 2.77 2.51 17.66
CA THR A 12 2.52 3.71 18.49
C THR A 12 3.01 4.97 17.79
N PRO A 13 2.45 6.16 18.13
CA PRO A 13 2.99 7.44 17.69
C PRO A 13 4.49 7.63 17.94
N ALA A 14 5.00 7.08 19.06
CA ALA A 14 6.41 7.16 19.39
C ALA A 14 7.28 6.35 18.43
N LEU A 15 6.82 5.15 18.04
CA LEU A 15 7.48 4.33 17.02
C LEU A 15 7.43 5.03 15.66
N VAL A 16 6.29 5.59 15.28
CA VAL A 16 6.13 6.34 14.02
C VAL A 16 7.06 7.56 13.98
N ALA A 17 7.14 8.33 15.07
CA ALA A 17 8.08 9.47 15.18
C ALA A 17 9.54 9.02 15.04
N ALA A 18 9.92 7.93 15.72
CA ALA A 18 11.27 7.38 15.64
C ALA A 18 11.62 6.89 14.23
N THR A 19 10.69 6.20 13.56
CA THR A 19 10.88 5.67 12.19
C THR A 19 10.92 6.78 11.14
N SER A 20 10.09 7.81 11.29
CA SER A 20 10.04 8.95 10.36
C SER A 20 11.12 10.00 10.59
N GLY A 21 11.73 10.04 11.78
CA GLY A 21 12.66 11.09 12.19
C GLY A 21 11.99 12.45 12.41
N VAL A 22 10.67 12.45 12.62
CA VAL A 22 9.85 13.66 12.79
C VAL A 22 9.50 13.86 14.27
N ASP A 23 9.20 15.10 14.63
CA ASP A 23 8.71 15.45 15.96
C ASP A 23 7.49 14.60 16.38
N ARG A 24 7.48 14.20 17.65
CA ARG A 24 6.46 13.29 18.20
C ARG A 24 5.06 13.87 18.19
N GLN A 25 4.90 15.18 18.38
CA GLN A 25 3.57 15.80 18.36
C GLN A 25 2.97 15.74 16.96
N LEU A 26 3.76 16.07 15.94
CA LEU A 26 3.30 15.97 14.54
C LEU A 26 3.03 14.51 14.14
N ALA A 27 3.91 13.59 14.52
CA ALA A 27 3.72 12.16 14.28
C ALA A 27 2.43 11.62 14.93
N ASP A 28 2.11 12.05 16.15
CA ASP A 28 0.88 11.65 16.85
C ASP A 28 -0.39 12.18 16.16
N VAL A 29 -0.43 13.47 15.81
CA VAL A 29 -1.58 14.05 15.11
C VAL A 29 -1.78 13.40 13.74
N CYS A 30 -0.69 13.22 12.99
CA CYS A 30 -0.75 12.59 11.66
C CYS A 30 -1.12 11.10 11.75
N PHE A 31 -0.57 10.36 12.70
CA PHE A 31 -0.90 8.95 12.91
C PHE A 31 -2.37 8.76 13.30
N ARG A 32 -2.91 9.59 14.19
CA ARG A 32 -4.34 9.56 14.53
C ARG A 32 -5.22 9.86 13.32
N SER A 33 -4.90 10.91 12.56
CA SER A 33 -5.63 11.25 11.34
C SER A 33 -5.60 10.12 10.29
N TRP A 34 -4.46 9.43 10.19
CA TRP A 34 -4.29 8.26 9.33
C TRP A 34 -5.19 7.10 9.77
N ILE A 35 -5.13 6.73 11.05
CA ILE A 35 -5.92 5.62 11.63
C ILE A 35 -7.41 5.92 11.49
N ASP A 36 -7.84 7.12 11.85
CA ASP A 36 -9.25 7.53 11.78
C ASP A 36 -9.78 7.44 10.34
N ALA A 37 -9.02 7.93 9.36
CA ALA A 37 -9.43 7.87 7.95
C ALA A 37 -9.61 6.43 7.44
N VAL A 38 -8.68 5.53 7.76
CA VAL A 38 -8.77 4.11 7.38
C VAL A 38 -9.92 3.42 8.11
N ALA A 39 -10.03 3.63 9.43
CA ALA A 39 -11.07 3.03 10.25
C ALA A 39 -12.47 3.47 9.82
N ASP A 40 -12.67 4.76 9.53
CA ASP A 40 -13.97 5.28 9.07
C ASP A 40 -14.42 4.64 7.75
N ARG A 41 -13.50 4.43 6.81
CA ARG A 41 -13.80 3.70 5.57
C ARG A 41 -14.14 2.23 5.84
N CYS A 42 -13.35 1.56 6.67
CA CYS A 42 -13.60 0.16 7.02
C CYS A 42 -14.94 -0.04 7.75
N ARG A 43 -15.30 0.87 8.67
CA ARG A 43 -16.61 0.87 9.35
C ARG A 43 -17.78 1.09 8.39
N ALA A 44 -17.55 1.83 7.31
CA ALA A 44 -18.52 1.99 6.22
C ALA A 44 -18.58 0.77 5.27
N GLY A 45 -17.84 -0.30 5.57
CA GLY A 45 -17.81 -1.54 4.79
C GLY A 45 -16.81 -1.52 3.63
N TYR A 46 -15.94 -0.52 3.52
CA TYR A 46 -14.94 -0.50 2.45
C TYR A 46 -13.71 -1.32 2.81
N VAL A 47 -13.00 -1.77 1.77
CA VAL A 47 -11.66 -2.34 1.86
C VAL A 47 -10.67 -1.31 1.30
N VAL A 48 -9.66 -0.98 2.09
CA VAL A 48 -8.64 0.00 1.76
C VAL A 48 -7.39 -0.74 1.28
N VAL A 49 -6.89 -0.36 0.10
CA VAL A 49 -5.70 -0.98 -0.52
C VAL A 49 -4.55 0.02 -0.50
N PHE A 50 -3.42 -0.39 0.05
CA PHE A 50 -2.16 0.36 0.10
C PHE A 50 -1.07 -0.43 -0.59
N ASP A 51 -0.79 -0.15 -1.86
CA ASP A 51 0.17 -0.88 -2.67
C ASP A 51 0.01 -2.42 -2.53
N GLU A 52 0.85 -3.10 -1.75
CA GLU A 52 0.80 -4.55 -1.48
C GLU A 52 0.13 -4.94 -0.14
N LEU A 53 -0.63 -4.04 0.48
CA LEU A 53 -1.36 -4.25 1.73
C LEU A 53 -2.86 -4.02 1.55
N VAL A 54 -3.65 -4.78 2.31
CA VAL A 54 -5.11 -4.65 2.30
C VAL A 54 -5.65 -4.59 3.73
N ILE A 55 -6.55 -3.64 3.99
CA ILE A 55 -7.16 -3.40 5.30
C ILE A 55 -8.67 -3.33 5.11
N GLY A 56 -9.45 -4.02 5.96
CA GLY A 56 -10.90 -3.98 5.80
C GLY A 56 -11.66 -4.81 6.82
N PRO A 57 -12.99 -4.87 6.73
CA PRO A 57 -13.82 -5.73 7.58
C PRO A 57 -13.43 -7.20 7.39
N ASN A 58 -13.51 -8.00 8.46
CA ASN A 58 -13.26 -9.44 8.40
C ASN A 58 -14.42 -10.18 7.70
N GLU A 59 -14.50 -9.98 6.39
CA GLU A 59 -15.55 -10.42 5.46
C GLU A 59 -14.91 -11.04 4.21
N PRO A 60 -15.65 -11.84 3.42
CA PRO A 60 -15.13 -12.41 2.16
C PRO A 60 -14.51 -11.36 1.21
N ILE A 61 -15.05 -10.14 1.23
CA ILE A 61 -14.56 -9.02 0.42
C ILE A 61 -13.11 -8.61 0.73
N LEU A 62 -12.64 -8.83 1.95
CA LEU A 62 -11.25 -8.56 2.31
C LEU A 62 -10.30 -9.54 1.61
N LEU A 63 -10.68 -10.82 1.56
CA LEU A 63 -9.93 -11.83 0.82
C LEU A 63 -9.97 -11.55 -0.68
N GLU A 64 -11.08 -11.01 -1.18
CA GLU A 64 -11.19 -10.57 -2.55
C GLU A 64 -10.17 -9.48 -2.89
N GLY A 65 -10.12 -8.41 -2.09
CA GLY A 65 -9.13 -7.35 -2.25
C GLY A 65 -7.70 -7.88 -2.17
N TRP A 66 -7.42 -8.72 -1.17
CA TRP A 66 -6.13 -9.37 -1.02
C TRP A 66 -5.71 -10.18 -2.26
N HIS A 67 -6.61 -10.96 -2.84
CA HIS A 67 -6.33 -11.74 -4.03
C HIS A 67 -6.04 -10.86 -5.26
N ALA A 68 -6.80 -9.78 -5.45
CA ALA A 68 -6.58 -8.84 -6.54
C ALA A 68 -5.23 -8.12 -6.40
N THR A 69 -4.95 -7.57 -5.20
CA THR A 69 -3.68 -6.92 -4.89
C THR A 69 -2.49 -7.86 -5.09
N ARG A 70 -2.59 -9.10 -4.61
CA ARG A 70 -1.54 -10.09 -4.80
C ARG A 70 -1.32 -10.46 -6.26
N THR A 71 -2.39 -10.54 -7.05
CA THR A 71 -2.29 -10.80 -8.49
C THR A 71 -1.57 -9.65 -9.20
N ALA A 72 -1.89 -8.40 -8.85
CA ALA A 72 -1.22 -7.23 -9.39
C ALA A 72 0.27 -7.19 -8.99
N ALA A 73 0.61 -7.47 -7.72
CA ALA A 73 2.01 -7.53 -7.28
C ALA A 73 2.82 -8.64 -8.00
N LEU A 74 2.20 -9.79 -8.25
CA LEU A 74 2.82 -10.86 -9.04
C LEU A 74 3.01 -10.50 -10.52
N ALA A 75 2.15 -9.65 -11.08
CA ALA A 75 2.30 -9.14 -12.43
C ALA A 75 3.47 -8.17 -12.51
N ASP A 76 3.57 -7.27 -11.53
CA ASP A 76 4.67 -6.34 -11.36
C ASP A 76 6.02 -7.07 -11.22
N GLU A 77 6.13 -8.05 -10.32
CA GLU A 77 7.35 -8.88 -10.15
C GLU A 77 7.79 -9.62 -11.43
N ARG A 78 6.85 -9.86 -12.35
CA ARG A 78 7.13 -10.55 -13.63
C ARG A 78 7.55 -9.58 -14.74
N GLY A 79 7.60 -8.27 -14.47
CA GLY A 79 7.93 -7.25 -15.46
C GLY A 79 6.77 -6.90 -16.39
N LEU A 80 5.53 -7.33 -16.09
CA LEU A 80 4.40 -7.04 -16.99
C LEU A 80 4.10 -5.53 -17.07
N PHE A 81 4.40 -4.77 -16.02
CA PHE A 81 4.22 -3.31 -16.05
C PHE A 81 5.32 -2.62 -16.88
N ASP A 82 6.49 -3.26 -17.05
CA ASP A 82 7.57 -2.79 -17.92
C ASP A 82 7.22 -3.05 -19.40
N ASP A 83 6.61 -4.21 -19.69
CA ASP A 83 6.08 -4.52 -21.04
C ASP A 83 4.96 -3.54 -21.44
N ASP A 84 4.12 -3.11 -20.49
CA ASP A 84 3.10 -2.08 -20.70
C ASP A 84 3.72 -0.68 -20.93
N GLU A 85 4.81 -0.36 -20.24
CA GLU A 85 5.59 0.87 -20.46
C GLU A 85 6.20 0.91 -21.86
N GLU A 86 6.84 -0.19 -22.29
CA GLU A 86 7.42 -0.33 -23.63
C GLU A 86 6.35 -0.14 -24.71
N GLN A 87 5.20 -0.82 -24.58
CA GLN A 87 4.07 -0.65 -25.50
C GLN A 87 3.54 0.78 -25.56
N TRP A 88 3.49 1.46 -24.41
CA TRP A 88 3.04 2.85 -24.37
C TRP A 88 3.99 3.76 -25.15
N TYR A 89 5.30 3.59 -24.98
CA TYR A 89 6.30 4.37 -25.71
C TYR A 89 6.32 4.05 -27.19
N ASP A 90 6.19 2.78 -27.59
CA ASP A 90 6.09 2.40 -29.00
C ASP A 90 4.89 3.07 -29.67
N LEU A 91 3.71 3.01 -29.04
CA LEU A 91 2.49 3.63 -29.55
C LEU A 91 2.62 5.17 -29.63
N HIS A 92 3.22 5.80 -28.63
CA HIS A 92 3.32 7.27 -28.61
C HIS A 92 4.45 7.79 -29.50
N ALA A 93 5.54 7.05 -29.68
CA ALA A 93 6.57 7.39 -30.66
C ALA A 93 6.00 7.40 -32.08
N GLU A 94 5.10 6.45 -32.41
CA GLU A 94 4.39 6.42 -33.70
C GLU A 94 3.42 7.62 -33.89
N LEU A 95 2.83 8.13 -32.81
CA LEU A 95 1.79 9.17 -32.85
C LEU A 95 2.33 10.60 -32.77
N CYS A 96 3.38 10.85 -31.99
CA CYS A 96 3.88 12.20 -31.69
C CYS A 96 5.32 12.48 -32.19
N GLY A 97 6.05 11.46 -32.66
CA GLY A 97 7.47 11.60 -32.99
C GLY A 97 8.37 11.85 -31.77
N ASP A 98 9.60 12.35 -32.01
CA ASP A 98 10.64 12.53 -30.96
C ASP A 98 10.33 13.63 -29.92
N ASP A 99 9.33 14.48 -30.16
CA ASP A 99 8.97 15.63 -29.31
C ASP A 99 7.74 15.34 -28.40
N CYS A 100 7.54 14.09 -27.98
CA CYS A 100 6.44 13.73 -27.08
C CYS A 100 6.72 14.22 -25.65
N ASP A 101 6.02 15.27 -25.21
CA ASP A 101 6.05 15.79 -23.83
C ASP A 101 5.33 14.86 -22.82
N HIS A 102 4.73 13.76 -23.27
CA HIS A 102 4.00 12.84 -22.40
C HIS A 102 4.97 11.85 -21.74
N VAL A 103 4.90 11.75 -20.42
CA VAL A 103 5.65 10.78 -19.62
C VAL A 103 4.72 9.64 -19.25
N TYR A 104 5.18 8.40 -19.39
CA TYR A 104 4.43 7.25 -18.89
C TYR A 104 4.37 7.30 -17.36
N GLU A 105 3.18 7.53 -16.82
CA GLU A 105 2.91 7.41 -15.39
C GLU A 105 2.47 5.98 -15.10
N ARG A 106 3.43 5.15 -14.67
CA ARG A 106 3.18 3.76 -14.27
C ARG A 106 2.17 3.72 -13.12
N LEU A 107 1.11 2.93 -13.31
CA LEU A 107 0.15 2.63 -12.25
C LEU A 107 0.81 1.82 -11.14
N THR A 108 0.47 2.13 -9.89
CA THR A 108 0.87 1.35 -8.70
C THR A 108 0.17 -0.01 -8.65
N VAL A 109 0.65 -0.93 -7.80
CA VAL A 109 -0.01 -2.23 -7.56
C VAL A 109 -1.46 -2.02 -7.09
N ALA A 110 -1.69 -1.05 -6.22
CA ALA A 110 -3.03 -0.70 -5.74
C ALA A 110 -3.94 -0.25 -6.89
N GLU A 111 -3.46 0.62 -7.78
CA GLU A 111 -4.24 1.11 -8.91
C GLU A 111 -4.59 -0.03 -9.88
N TRP A 112 -3.64 -0.90 -10.19
CA TRP A 112 -3.90 -2.10 -10.99
C TRP A 112 -4.94 -3.03 -10.36
N ALA A 113 -4.82 -3.26 -9.05
CA ALA A 113 -5.78 -4.08 -8.30
C ALA A 113 -7.18 -3.47 -8.35
N LEU A 114 -7.30 -2.15 -8.15
CA LEU A 114 -8.56 -1.42 -8.19
C LEU A 114 -9.21 -1.47 -9.58
N VAL A 115 -8.43 -1.30 -10.65
CA VAL A 115 -8.93 -1.45 -12.03
C VAL A 115 -9.47 -2.88 -12.23
N GLY A 116 -8.73 -3.91 -11.82
CA GLY A 116 -9.18 -5.30 -11.92
C GLY A 116 -10.48 -5.57 -11.16
N LEU A 117 -10.60 -5.01 -9.95
CA LEU A 117 -11.79 -5.15 -9.10
C LEU A 117 -13.01 -4.43 -9.68
N GLN A 118 -12.82 -3.27 -10.32
CA GLN A 118 -13.89 -2.54 -11.01
C GLN A 118 -14.44 -3.28 -12.24
N LEU A 119 -13.63 -4.14 -12.86
CA LEU A 119 -13.99 -4.85 -14.09
C LEU A 119 -14.76 -6.17 -13.87
N GLY A 120 -15.03 -6.60 -12.63
CA GLY A 120 -15.84 -7.79 -12.42
C GLY A 120 -16.15 -8.22 -10.97
N TRP A 121 -15.77 -7.42 -9.97
CA TRP A 121 -15.91 -7.76 -8.55
C TRP A 121 -16.73 -6.68 -7.84
N CYS A 122 -16.82 -6.70 -6.51
CA CYS A 122 -17.46 -5.63 -5.70
C CYS A 122 -16.63 -4.32 -5.72
N GLY A 123 -16.23 -3.86 -6.91
CA GLY A 123 -15.23 -2.82 -7.13
C GLY A 123 -15.55 -1.48 -6.47
N ASP A 124 -16.82 -1.19 -6.23
CA ASP A 124 -17.29 0.04 -5.57
C ASP A 124 -16.97 0.08 -4.07
N ARG A 125 -16.66 -1.06 -3.45
CA ARG A 125 -16.28 -1.18 -2.04
C ARG A 125 -14.77 -1.13 -1.80
N PHE A 126 -13.95 -0.96 -2.83
CA PHE A 126 -12.49 -0.84 -2.69
C PHE A 126 -12.02 0.59 -2.91
N VAL A 127 -11.08 1.05 -2.10
CA VAL A 127 -10.54 2.41 -2.19
C VAL A 127 -9.02 2.43 -2.11
N ASP A 128 -8.42 3.36 -2.83
CA ASP A 128 -7.00 3.70 -2.75
C ASP A 128 -6.70 4.35 -1.39
N GLY A 129 -5.91 3.67 -0.58
CA GLY A 129 -5.49 4.11 0.74
C GLY A 129 -4.57 5.32 0.72
N SER A 130 -3.64 5.41 -0.24
CA SER A 130 -2.72 6.52 -0.36
C SER A 130 -3.47 7.82 -0.67
N ARG A 131 -4.47 7.76 -1.56
CA ARG A 131 -5.36 8.93 -1.84
C ARG A 131 -6.21 9.29 -0.63
N LEU A 132 -6.79 8.30 0.04
CA LEU A 132 -7.61 8.49 1.24
C LEU A 132 -6.82 9.24 2.33
N VAL A 133 -5.61 8.77 2.62
CA VAL A 133 -4.74 9.32 3.66
C VAL A 133 -4.22 10.69 3.26
N ALA A 134 -3.81 10.90 2.01
CA ALA A 134 -3.38 12.20 1.52
C ALA A 134 -4.48 13.26 1.70
N GLN A 135 -5.74 12.90 1.45
CA GLN A 135 -6.87 13.79 1.69
C GLN A 135 -7.07 14.06 3.19
N ALA A 136 -6.98 13.03 4.03
CA ALA A 136 -7.14 13.14 5.47
C ALA A 136 -6.04 13.99 6.13
N THR A 137 -4.82 13.96 5.62
CA THR A 137 -3.68 14.69 6.21
C THR A 137 -3.40 16.04 5.54
N ARG A 138 -4.08 16.36 4.43
CA ARG A 138 -3.87 17.61 3.65
C ARG A 138 -3.95 18.90 4.49
N HIS A 139 -4.74 18.90 5.55
CA HIS A 139 -4.96 20.07 6.40
C HIS A 139 -3.93 20.20 7.53
N LEU A 140 -3.06 19.21 7.71
CA LEU A 140 -2.00 19.21 8.71
C LEU A 140 -0.82 20.03 8.17
N GLU A 141 -0.64 21.22 8.75
CA GLU A 141 0.51 22.12 8.58
C GLU A 141 1.15 22.09 7.17
N THR A 142 0.57 22.82 6.21
CA THR A 142 1.03 22.89 4.81
C THR A 142 2.51 23.25 4.62
N GLU A 143 3.13 23.91 5.60
CA GLU A 143 4.57 24.24 5.58
C GLU A 143 5.48 23.03 5.90
N ARG A 144 4.94 21.97 6.49
CA ARG A 144 5.66 20.74 6.89
C ARG A 144 5.18 19.51 6.12
N TRP A 145 4.67 19.70 4.91
CA TRP A 145 4.13 18.61 4.09
C TRP A 145 5.12 17.44 3.87
N LEU A 146 6.43 17.72 3.78
CA LEU A 146 7.47 16.69 3.69
C LEU A 146 7.54 15.82 4.94
N ASP A 147 7.36 16.41 6.13
CA ASP A 147 7.33 15.66 7.39
C ASP A 147 6.07 14.78 7.46
N VAL A 148 4.92 15.27 6.97
CA VAL A 148 3.68 14.49 6.84
C VAL A 148 3.89 13.29 5.91
N VAL A 149 4.50 13.50 4.74
CA VAL A 149 4.83 12.41 3.80
C VAL A 149 5.74 11.37 4.46
N ARG A 150 6.80 11.80 5.17
CA ARG A 150 7.69 10.89 5.90
C ARG A 150 6.95 10.08 6.96
N ILE A 151 6.01 10.69 7.67
CA ILE A 151 5.18 9.99 8.66
C ILE A 151 4.29 8.95 7.98
N VAL A 152 3.57 9.31 6.90
CA VAL A 152 2.70 8.38 6.17
C VAL A 152 3.49 7.18 5.65
N MET A 153 4.63 7.43 4.99
CA MET A 153 5.50 6.36 4.51
C MET A 153 6.04 5.48 5.66
N ALA A 154 6.35 6.07 6.81
CA ALA A 154 6.78 5.31 7.99
C ALA A 154 5.66 4.41 8.52
N ILE A 155 4.41 4.88 8.53
CA ILE A 155 3.25 4.09 8.94
C ILE A 155 3.06 2.91 7.98
N GLU A 156 2.99 3.17 6.68
CA GLU A 156 2.82 2.13 5.65
C GLU A 156 3.94 1.09 5.72
N ARG A 157 5.19 1.52 5.88
CA ARG A 157 6.32 0.61 6.07
C ARG A 157 6.17 -0.27 7.33
N LEU A 158 5.80 0.32 8.47
CA LEU A 158 5.62 -0.42 9.71
C LEU A 158 4.48 -1.43 9.59
N LEU A 159 3.38 -1.06 8.91
CA LEU A 159 2.30 -2.00 8.59
C LEU A 159 2.80 -3.14 7.72
N THR A 160 3.58 -2.84 6.68
CA THR A 160 4.14 -3.85 5.77
C THR A 160 5.06 -4.83 6.50
N GLU A 161 5.83 -4.36 7.47
CA GLU A 161 6.71 -5.22 8.28
C GLU A 161 5.92 -6.15 9.24
N LEU A 162 4.67 -5.80 9.59
CA LEU A 162 3.86 -6.43 10.65
C LEU A 162 2.52 -7.04 10.19
N ALA A 163 2.14 -6.86 8.92
CA ALA A 163 0.78 -6.96 8.39
C ALA A 163 -0.02 -8.19 8.86
N ASP A 164 0.54 -9.40 8.74
CA ASP A 164 -0.17 -10.66 9.10
C ASP A 164 -0.45 -10.84 10.61
N ALA A 165 -0.01 -9.92 11.47
CA ALA A 165 -0.12 -10.04 12.92
C ALA A 165 -0.75 -8.83 13.62
N ILE A 166 -1.30 -7.87 12.87
CA ILE A 166 -1.82 -6.61 13.44
C ILE A 166 -3.23 -6.28 12.94
N THR A 167 -3.83 -5.28 13.61
CA THR A 167 -5.09 -4.66 13.20
C THR A 167 -4.95 -3.15 13.21
N VAL A 168 -5.72 -2.46 12.38
CA VAL A 168 -5.94 -1.01 12.44
C VAL A 168 -7.32 -0.78 13.01
N ASP A 169 -7.41 -0.27 14.24
CA ASP A 169 -8.69 -0.07 14.95
C ASP A 169 -9.60 -1.32 14.96
N GLY A 170 -8.99 -2.50 15.12
CA GLY A 170 -9.69 -3.79 15.10
C GLY A 170 -9.98 -4.36 13.70
N PHE A 171 -9.65 -3.64 12.63
CA PHE A 171 -9.72 -4.16 11.26
C PHE A 171 -8.44 -4.92 10.90
N PRO A 172 -8.53 -6.18 10.44
CA PRO A 172 -7.36 -6.95 10.03
C PRO A 172 -6.59 -6.27 8.89
N VAL A 173 -5.27 -6.40 8.95
CA VAL A 173 -4.34 -6.07 7.88
C VAL A 173 -3.87 -7.38 7.24
N LEU A 174 -3.84 -7.45 5.91
CA LEU A 174 -3.35 -8.61 5.18
C LEU A 174 -2.16 -8.23 4.30
N ASP A 175 -1.09 -9.03 4.36
CA ASP A 175 0.08 -8.92 3.48
C ASP A 175 -0.23 -9.58 2.12
N ALA A 176 -0.38 -8.76 1.09
CA ALA A 176 -0.61 -9.24 -0.28
C ALA A 176 0.70 -9.49 -1.06
N ARG A 177 1.86 -9.22 -0.45
CA ARG A 177 3.15 -9.41 -1.12
C ARG A 177 3.34 -10.84 -1.60
N PRO A 178 3.97 -11.02 -2.77
CA PRO A 178 4.44 -12.32 -3.18
C PRO A 178 5.44 -12.81 -2.13
N ARG A 179 5.05 -13.81 -1.34
CA ARG A 179 6.02 -14.53 -0.51
C ARG A 179 7.04 -15.11 -1.48
N HIS A 180 8.24 -14.53 -1.55
CA HIS A 180 9.37 -15.19 -2.16
C HIS A 180 9.40 -16.60 -1.60
N ARG A 181 9.14 -17.60 -2.45
CA ARG A 181 9.47 -18.97 -2.08
C ARG A 181 10.95 -18.89 -1.71
N ARG A 182 11.26 -19.07 -0.42
CA ARG A 182 12.57 -19.59 -0.05
C ARG A 182 12.72 -20.83 -0.92
N ILE A 183 13.47 -20.71 -2.01
CA ILE A 183 13.97 -21.88 -2.70
C ILE A 183 14.90 -22.45 -1.65
N ASP A 184 14.41 -23.45 -0.92
CA ASP A 184 15.22 -24.27 -0.03
C ASP A 184 16.25 -25.02 -0.91
N ARG A 185 17.28 -24.30 -1.34
CA ARG A 185 18.57 -24.86 -1.74
C ARG A 185 19.42 -25.09 -0.49
N LEU A 186 18.82 -25.65 0.56
CA LEU A 186 19.58 -26.46 1.50
C LEU A 186 19.59 -27.87 0.92
N ARG A 187 20.59 -28.08 0.04
CA ARG A 187 21.07 -29.42 -0.30
C ARG A 187 21.34 -30.11 1.03
N TRP A 188 20.59 -31.16 1.32
CA TRP A 188 20.98 -32.13 2.32
C TRP A 188 22.29 -32.75 1.81
N ALA A 189 23.40 -32.37 2.43
CA ALA A 189 24.63 -33.13 2.33
C ALA A 189 24.35 -34.47 3.03
N ALA A 190 24.37 -35.54 2.23
CA ALA A 190 24.56 -36.90 2.71
C ALA A 190 26.05 -37.15 3.00
#